data_AF-A0A3M1SB13-F1
#
_entry.id   AF-A0A3M1SB13-F1
#
_cell.length_a   1.000
_cell.length_b   1.000
_cell.length_c   1.000
_cell.angle_alpha   90.00
_cell.angle_beta   90.00
_cell.angle_gamma   90.00
#
_symmetry.space_group_name_H-M   'P 1'
#
loop_
_entity.id
_entity.type
_entity.pdbx_description
1 polymer ?
#
loop_
_entity_poly.entity_id
_entity_poly.type
_entity_poly.pdbx_seq_one_letter_code
_entity_poly.pdbx_strand_id
1 'polypeptide(L)'
;MALRRIGQVLVDLGFITEQQLELLLQEKKAKPDELLGQIALRMNMITEDQLAQALGEQFNLPVVQLADIVVPPEVLARITEPMAQLYKIIPIALRDNTLTVAMCEPQKLSIIDELRTFLGYDVKPVVATEREIRQALDRYYSGTESVEGVIKQIEEDEELNKAAQALSEDGPLDLTSVEALADSAPVRKLLNMVLLMAIKDHASDLHFEPFENEFKIRIRADGVLYEMVPPPRHLAFAITTRIKVMANLDIAERRLPQDGKIRLTVGGHPVDLRVSVLPTMFGESVVMRVLDRSVVSLDLNNVGMDPTTLAQFREVIRRPNGIVLVTGPTGSGKTTT
;
A
#
# COMPACT_ATOMS: atom_id res chain seq x y z
N MET A 1 14.14 -21.06 14.83
CA MET A 1 13.16 -22.11 15.19
C MET A 1 12.13 -22.17 14.09
N ALA A 2 11.69 -23.37 13.67
CA ALA A 2 10.60 -23.48 12.70
C ALA A 2 9.31 -22.92 13.32
N LEU A 3 8.57 -22.11 12.57
CA LEU A 3 7.29 -21.57 13.03
C LEU A 3 6.34 -22.73 13.35
N ARG A 4 5.75 -22.75 14.55
CA ARG A 4 4.76 -23.78 14.93
C ARG A 4 3.57 -23.70 13.96
N ARG A 5 2.96 -24.83 13.64
CA ARG A 5 1.74 -24.84 12.81
C ARG A 5 0.56 -24.39 13.66
N ILE A 6 -0.24 -23.45 13.15
CA ILE A 6 -1.38 -22.88 13.88
C ILE A 6 -2.34 -23.95 14.43
N GLY A 7 -2.59 -25.02 13.66
CA GLY A 7 -3.44 -26.12 14.11
C GLY A 7 -2.93 -26.81 15.37
N GLN A 8 -1.62 -27.01 15.48
CA GLN A 8 -1.01 -27.57 16.69
C GLN A 8 -1.07 -26.57 17.85
N VAL A 9 -0.85 -25.28 17.57
CA VAL A 9 -0.97 -24.23 18.60
C VAL A 9 -2.39 -24.19 19.18
N LEU A 10 -3.43 -24.34 18.35
CA LEU A 10 -4.82 -24.41 18.80
C LEU A 10 -5.10 -25.64 19.69
N VAL A 11 -4.47 -26.79 19.40
CA VAL A 11 -4.56 -27.99 20.25
C VAL A 11 -3.81 -27.80 21.56
N ASP A 12 -2.59 -27.27 21.51
CA ASP A 12 -1.73 -27.07 22.67
C ASP A 12 -2.33 -26.04 23.66
N LEU A 13 -3.05 -25.04 23.14
CA LEU A 13 -3.83 -24.08 23.95
C LEU A 13 -5.17 -24.63 24.44
N GLY A 14 -5.56 -25.84 24.02
CA GLY A 14 -6.80 -26.49 24.43
C GLY A 14 -8.06 -25.93 23.78
N PHE A 15 -7.94 -25.17 22.69
CA PHE A 15 -9.10 -24.59 21.99
C PHE A 15 -9.80 -25.60 21.08
N ILE A 16 -9.05 -26.57 20.55
CA ILE A 16 -9.58 -27.67 19.75
C ILE A 16 -8.96 -29.01 20.18
N THR A 17 -9.64 -30.12 19.89
CA THR A 17 -9.11 -31.48 20.06
C THR A 17 -8.33 -31.94 18.83
N GLU A 18 -7.52 -32.99 18.97
CA GLU A 18 -6.84 -33.60 17.81
C GLU A 18 -7.83 -34.09 16.74
N GLN A 19 -9.00 -34.61 17.16
CA GLN A 19 -10.06 -35.02 16.24
C GLN A 19 -10.65 -33.84 15.45
N GLN A 20 -10.83 -32.69 16.10
CA GLN A 20 -11.27 -31.47 15.43
C GLN A 20 -10.19 -30.94 14.47
N LEU A 21 -8.91 -31.03 14.84
CA LEU A 21 -7.80 -30.67 13.96
C LEU A 21 -7.77 -31.53 12.69
N GLU A 22 -8.01 -32.85 12.80
CA GLU A 22 -8.12 -33.72 11.62
C GLU A 22 -9.25 -33.28 10.68
N LEU A 23 -10.42 -32.91 11.22
CA LEU A 23 -11.53 -32.41 10.42
C LEU A 23 -11.18 -31.09 9.71
N LEU A 24 -10.51 -30.16 10.40
CA LEU A 24 -10.04 -28.90 9.81
C LEU A 24 -9.05 -29.15 8.67
N LEU A 25 -8.15 -30.13 8.80
CA LEU A 25 -7.20 -30.49 7.76
C LEU A 25 -7.90 -31.13 6.54
N GLN A 26 -8.98 -31.88 6.74
CA GLN A 26 -9.80 -32.40 5.63
C GLN A 26 -10.50 -31.27 4.86
N GLU A 27 -11.13 -30.33 5.58
CA GLU A 27 -11.75 -29.15 4.98
C GLU A 27 -10.72 -28.29 4.23
N LYS A 28 -9.52 -28.09 4.78
CA LYS A 28 -8.42 -27.37 4.13
C LYS A 28 -7.95 -28.05 2.84
N LYS A 29 -8.05 -29.38 2.72
CA LYS A 29 -7.77 -30.09 1.47
C LYS A 29 -8.85 -29.80 0.41
N ALA A 30 -10.11 -29.68 0.81
CA ALA A 30 -11.20 -29.32 -0.08
C ALA A 30 -11.13 -27.84 -0.52
N LYS A 31 -10.61 -26.96 0.34
CA LYS A 31 -10.40 -25.53 0.07
C LYS A 31 -8.94 -25.10 0.37
N PRO A 32 -8.01 -25.35 -0.56
CA PRO A 32 -6.58 -25.08 -0.37
C PRO A 32 -6.26 -23.62 -0.07
N ASP A 33 -7.09 -22.68 -0.51
CA ASP A 33 -6.82 -21.24 -0.41
C ASP A 33 -7.27 -20.62 0.93
N GLU A 34 -8.19 -21.26 1.67
CA GLU A 34 -8.78 -20.71 2.90
C GLU A 34 -7.87 -20.98 4.12
N LEU A 35 -7.53 -19.98 4.94
CA LEU A 35 -6.65 -20.17 6.09
C LEU A 35 -7.27 -21.12 7.14
N LEU A 36 -6.46 -21.99 7.75
CA LEU A 36 -6.95 -22.99 8.72
C LEU A 36 -7.71 -22.36 9.90
N GLY A 37 -7.23 -21.22 10.40
CA GLY A 37 -7.92 -20.47 11.46
C GLY A 37 -9.28 -19.92 11.04
N GLN A 38 -9.42 -19.50 9.78
CA GLN A 38 -10.70 -19.03 9.22
C GLN A 38 -11.70 -20.18 9.04
N ILE A 39 -11.22 -21.35 8.62
CA ILE A 39 -12.04 -22.57 8.58
C ILE A 39 -12.55 -22.91 9.99
N ALA A 40 -11.69 -22.82 11.00
CA ALA A 40 -12.05 -23.10 12.39
C ALA A 40 -13.09 -22.11 12.95
N LEU A 41 -12.96 -20.81 12.63
CA LEU A 41 -13.97 -19.80 12.97
C LEU A 41 -15.31 -20.09 12.28
N ARG A 42 -15.30 -20.35 10.97
CA ARG A 42 -16.49 -20.63 10.16
C ARG A 42 -17.24 -21.87 10.64
N MET A 43 -16.53 -22.88 11.13
CA MET A 43 -17.10 -24.10 11.70
C MET A 43 -17.53 -23.93 13.17
N ASN A 44 -17.41 -22.72 13.73
CA ASN A 44 -17.69 -22.40 15.14
C ASN A 44 -16.89 -23.28 16.12
N MET A 45 -15.68 -23.72 15.73
CA MET A 45 -14.80 -24.52 16.58
C MET A 45 -13.98 -23.65 17.52
N ILE A 46 -13.70 -22.41 17.12
CA ILE A 46 -12.97 -21.41 17.91
C ILE A 46 -13.67 -20.05 17.80
N THR A 47 -13.33 -19.15 18.71
CA THR A 47 -13.73 -17.74 18.69
C THR A 47 -12.62 -16.85 18.11
N GLU A 48 -12.95 -15.60 17.73
CA GLU A 48 -11.94 -14.64 17.25
C GLU A 48 -10.85 -14.38 18.30
N ASP A 49 -11.23 -14.31 19.58
CA ASP A 49 -10.29 -14.10 20.68
C ASP A 49 -9.31 -15.29 20.81
N GLN A 50 -9.82 -16.51 20.68
CA GLN A 50 -8.98 -17.73 20.68
C GLN A 50 -8.06 -17.78 19.45
N LEU A 51 -8.53 -17.33 18.29
CA LEU A 51 -7.68 -17.24 17.09
C LEU A 51 -6.56 -16.20 17.29
N ALA A 52 -6.88 -15.02 17.82
CA ALA A 52 -5.89 -13.98 18.12
C ALA A 52 -4.84 -14.46 19.14
N GLN A 53 -5.26 -15.17 20.19
CA GLN A 53 -4.36 -15.81 21.16
C GLN A 53 -3.44 -16.84 20.51
N ALA A 54 -3.98 -17.71 19.65
CA ALA A 54 -3.19 -18.70 18.95
C ALA A 54 -2.20 -18.09 17.96
N LEU A 55 -2.58 -17.01 17.26
CA LEU A 55 -1.67 -16.26 16.39
C LEU A 55 -0.58 -15.55 17.19
N GLY A 56 -0.93 -14.94 18.33
CA GLY A 56 0.04 -14.35 19.26
C GLY A 56 1.09 -15.35 19.71
N GLU A 57 0.66 -16.54 20.15
CA GLU A 57 1.56 -17.64 20.55
C GLU A 57 2.40 -18.15 19.36
N GLN A 58 1.80 -18.30 18.18
CA GLN A 58 2.49 -18.80 16.97
C GLN A 58 3.62 -17.88 16.52
N PHE A 59 3.39 -16.56 16.56
CA PHE A 59 4.33 -15.53 16.10
C PHE A 59 5.13 -14.89 17.23
N ASN A 60 4.92 -15.32 18.48
CA ASN A 60 5.51 -14.73 19.68
C ASN A 60 5.24 -13.21 19.78
N LEU A 61 3.98 -12.83 19.55
CA LEU A 61 3.50 -11.46 19.56
C LEU A 61 2.52 -11.24 20.73
N PRO A 62 2.56 -10.06 21.39
CA PRO A 62 1.56 -9.71 22.39
C PRO A 62 0.18 -9.61 21.75
N VAL A 63 -0.83 -10.13 22.44
CA VAL A 63 -2.23 -9.91 22.09
C VAL A 63 -2.76 -8.77 22.95
N VAL A 64 -3.45 -7.83 22.31
CA VAL A 64 -4.00 -6.64 22.98
C VAL A 64 -5.50 -6.55 22.74
N GLN A 65 -6.21 -5.96 23.69
CA GLN A 65 -7.61 -5.58 23.51
C GLN A 65 -7.67 -4.09 23.18
N LEU A 66 -8.15 -3.75 21.98
CA LEU A 66 -8.17 -2.36 21.52
C LEU A 66 -9.23 -1.52 22.24
N ALA A 67 -10.24 -2.15 22.81
CA ALA A 67 -11.29 -1.47 23.58
C ALA A 67 -10.73 -0.71 24.79
N ASP A 68 -9.68 -1.25 25.43
CA ASP A 68 -9.06 -0.70 26.63
C ASP A 68 -7.97 0.32 26.34
N ILE A 69 -7.63 0.51 25.07
CA ILE A 69 -6.52 1.36 24.64
C ILE A 69 -7.07 2.68 24.09
N VAL A 70 -6.66 3.77 24.72
CA VAL A 70 -6.85 5.12 24.18
C VAL A 70 -5.58 5.51 23.43
N VAL A 71 -5.71 5.69 22.11
CA VAL A 71 -4.58 6.06 21.27
C VAL A 71 -4.42 7.59 21.27
N PRO A 72 -3.22 8.12 21.59
CA PRO A 72 -2.97 9.55 21.50
C PRO A 72 -3.16 10.09 20.06
N PRO A 73 -3.73 11.29 19.86
CA PRO A 73 -3.92 11.87 18.52
C PRO A 73 -2.64 11.96 17.69
N GLU A 74 -1.52 12.30 18.31
CA GLU A 74 -0.19 12.37 17.69
C GLU A 74 0.34 11.02 17.17
N VAL A 75 -0.16 9.91 17.72
CA VAL A 75 0.15 8.54 17.30
C VAL A 75 -0.82 8.11 16.20
N LEU A 76 -2.11 8.43 16.33
CA LEU A 76 -3.11 8.20 15.28
C LEU A 76 -2.72 8.88 13.97
N ALA A 77 -2.26 10.14 14.03
CA ALA A 77 -1.85 10.92 12.87
C ALA A 77 -0.62 10.34 12.12
N ARG A 78 0.05 9.30 12.65
CA ARG A 78 1.15 8.62 11.96
C ARG A 78 0.68 7.63 10.92
N ILE A 79 -0.50 7.04 11.09
CA ILE A 79 -1.09 6.13 10.12
C ILE A 79 -2.34 6.80 9.58
N THR A 80 -2.39 7.01 8.28
CA THR A 80 -3.50 7.69 7.62
C THR A 80 -4.69 6.74 7.50
N GLU A 81 -5.90 7.26 7.37
CA GLU A 81 -7.11 6.43 7.20
C GLU A 81 -6.98 5.42 6.04
N PRO A 82 -6.50 5.80 4.83
CA PRO A 82 -6.31 4.84 3.75
C PRO A 82 -5.34 3.72 4.12
N MET A 83 -4.25 4.03 4.83
CA MET A 83 -3.31 3.02 5.33
C MET A 83 -3.97 2.10 6.34
N ALA A 84 -4.66 2.67 7.34
CA ALA A 84 -5.29 1.93 8.40
C ALA A 84 -6.36 0.95 7.86
N GLN A 85 -7.19 1.40 6.92
CA GLN A 85 -8.21 0.58 6.27
C GLN A 85 -7.61 -0.50 5.38
N LEU A 86 -6.66 -0.13 4.52
CA LEU A 86 -6.07 -1.05 3.55
C LEU A 86 -5.29 -2.17 4.24
N TYR A 87 -4.45 -1.82 5.21
CA TYR A 87 -3.63 -2.78 5.93
C TYR A 87 -4.36 -3.46 7.09
N LYS A 88 -5.57 -3.01 7.43
CA LYS A 88 -6.33 -3.44 8.62
C LYS A 88 -5.48 -3.35 9.89
N ILE A 89 -4.97 -2.14 10.15
CA ILE A 89 -4.08 -1.85 11.27
C ILE A 89 -4.51 -0.62 12.06
N ILE A 90 -4.09 -0.55 13.31
CA ILE A 90 -4.29 0.62 14.20
C ILE A 90 -2.98 0.93 14.92
N PRO A 91 -2.46 2.18 14.87
CA PRO A 91 -1.31 2.55 15.68
C PRO A 91 -1.73 2.62 17.16
N ILE A 92 -0.90 2.11 18.07
CA ILE A 92 -1.20 2.07 19.52
C ILE A 92 -0.31 3.04 20.29
N ALA A 93 0.98 3.05 20.00
CA ALA A 93 1.96 3.85 20.72
C ALA A 93 3.17 4.15 19.84
N LEU A 94 3.80 5.31 20.04
CA LEU A 94 5.10 5.65 19.46
C LEU A 94 6.08 5.94 20.60
N ARG A 95 7.19 5.19 20.68
CA ARG A 95 8.26 5.39 21.67
C ARG A 95 9.61 5.15 21.02
N ASP A 96 10.58 6.04 21.22
CA ASP A 96 11.96 5.89 20.74
C ASP A 96 12.05 5.46 19.26
N ASN A 97 11.34 6.17 18.38
CA ASN A 97 11.24 5.88 16.94
C ASN A 97 10.60 4.52 16.57
N THR A 98 10.00 3.83 17.54
CA THR A 98 9.30 2.55 17.36
C THR A 98 7.80 2.73 17.47
N LEU A 99 7.09 2.52 16.36
CA LEU A 99 5.64 2.53 16.28
C LEU A 99 5.09 1.13 16.57
N THR A 100 4.30 1.02 17.64
CA THR A 100 3.55 -0.20 17.96
C THR A 100 2.23 -0.19 17.19
N VAL A 101 1.98 -1.25 16.42
CA VAL A 101 0.83 -1.34 15.51
C VAL A 101 0.05 -2.62 15.80
N ALA A 102 -1.25 -2.47 16.06
CA ALA A 102 -2.18 -3.59 16.15
C ALA A 102 -2.58 -4.06 14.76
N MET A 103 -2.61 -5.38 14.55
CA MET A 103 -3.02 -6.01 13.30
C MET A 103 -3.77 -7.32 13.54
N CYS A 104 -4.69 -7.68 12.65
CA CYS A 104 -5.45 -8.94 12.73
C CYS A 104 -4.82 -10.12 11.95
N GLU A 105 -3.87 -9.85 11.05
CA GLU A 105 -3.21 -10.87 10.21
C GLU A 105 -1.68 -10.83 10.36
N PRO A 106 -1.11 -11.22 11.53
CA PRO A 106 0.33 -11.14 11.79
C PRO A 106 1.19 -11.99 10.85
N GLN A 107 0.62 -12.98 10.17
CA GLN A 107 1.31 -13.75 9.13
C GLN A 107 1.71 -12.91 7.90
N LYS A 108 1.07 -11.76 7.67
CA LYS A 108 1.39 -10.85 6.55
C LYS A 108 2.58 -9.96 6.91
N LEU A 109 3.75 -10.57 7.10
CA LEU A 109 4.97 -9.88 7.51
C LEU A 109 5.38 -8.74 6.56
N SER A 110 5.02 -8.83 5.27
CA SER A 110 5.30 -7.76 4.30
C SER A 110 4.69 -6.42 4.71
N ILE A 111 3.53 -6.42 5.36
CA ILE A 111 2.87 -5.19 5.84
C ILE A 111 3.79 -4.45 6.83
N ILE A 112 4.51 -5.17 7.68
CA ILE A 112 5.41 -4.55 8.67
C ILE A 112 6.56 -3.84 7.94
N ASP A 113 7.15 -4.49 6.94
CA ASP A 113 8.26 -3.92 6.16
C ASP A 113 7.79 -2.76 5.27
N GLU A 114 6.58 -2.85 4.72
CA GLU A 114 5.90 -1.78 3.99
C GLU A 114 5.68 -0.56 4.89
N LEU A 115 5.14 -0.76 6.10
CA LEU A 115 4.94 0.32 7.07
C LEU A 115 6.26 0.97 7.50
N ARG A 116 7.32 0.19 7.71
CA ARG A 116 8.66 0.73 7.98
C ARG A 116 9.13 1.65 6.85
N THR A 117 8.96 1.19 5.61
CA THR A 117 9.37 1.93 4.41
C THR A 117 8.56 3.22 4.23
N PHE A 118 7.24 3.15 4.42
CA PHE A 118 6.35 4.30 4.22
C PHE A 118 6.48 5.35 5.34
N LEU A 119 6.65 4.90 6.60
CA LEU A 119 6.58 5.78 7.76
C LEU A 119 7.95 6.24 8.26
N GLY A 120 9.02 5.50 7.96
CA GLY A 120 10.37 5.80 8.46
C GLY A 120 10.59 5.48 9.95
N TYR A 121 9.66 4.74 10.58
CA TYR A 121 9.78 4.25 11.95
C TYR A 121 10.13 2.76 11.97
N ASP A 122 10.74 2.32 13.06
CA ASP A 122 10.69 0.90 13.39
C ASP A 122 9.25 0.51 13.74
N VAL A 123 8.79 -0.64 13.25
CA VAL A 123 7.42 -1.10 13.47
C VAL A 123 7.44 -2.37 14.32
N LYS A 124 6.70 -2.32 15.43
CA LYS A 124 6.48 -3.45 16.33
C LYS A 124 5.01 -3.92 16.25
N PRO A 125 4.74 -5.11 15.69
CA PRO A 125 3.38 -5.61 15.60
C PRO A 125 2.86 -6.13 16.95
N VAL A 126 1.58 -5.96 17.20
CA VAL A 126 0.80 -6.70 18.20
C VAL A 126 -0.48 -7.23 17.55
N VAL A 127 -1.04 -8.30 18.12
CA VAL A 127 -2.22 -8.98 17.56
C VAL A 127 -3.48 -8.46 18.23
N ALA A 128 -4.48 -8.12 17.41
CA ALA A 128 -5.84 -7.81 17.85
C ALA A 128 -6.84 -8.59 16.99
N THR A 129 -8.09 -8.73 17.45
CA THR A 129 -9.12 -9.40 16.66
C THR A 129 -9.54 -8.56 15.44
N GLU A 130 -10.05 -9.20 14.39
CA GLU A 130 -10.56 -8.48 13.20
C GLU A 130 -11.73 -7.57 13.57
N ARG A 131 -12.63 -8.04 14.45
CA ARG A 131 -13.71 -7.23 15.01
C ARG A 131 -13.20 -5.96 15.71
N GLU A 132 -12.17 -6.07 16.55
CA GLU A 132 -11.61 -4.93 17.26
C GLU A 132 -10.93 -3.93 16.33
N ILE A 133 -10.17 -4.41 15.35
CA ILE A 133 -9.56 -3.54 14.33
C ILE A 133 -10.64 -2.75 13.61
N ARG A 134 -11.71 -3.42 13.17
CA ARG A 134 -12.83 -2.76 12.51
C ARG A 134 -13.49 -1.71 13.40
N GLN A 135 -13.78 -2.04 14.66
CA GLN A 135 -14.36 -1.08 15.61
C GLN A 135 -13.44 0.10 15.87
N ALA A 136 -12.13 -0.12 15.94
CA ALA A 136 -11.15 0.94 16.11
C ALA A 136 -11.01 1.82 14.86
N LEU A 137 -11.10 1.25 13.66
CA LEU A 137 -11.18 2.01 12.40
C LEU A 137 -12.43 2.90 12.40
N ASP A 138 -13.58 2.32 12.73
CA ASP A 138 -14.86 3.03 12.84
C ASP A 138 -14.89 4.04 14.00
N ARG A 139 -13.97 3.97 14.97
CA ARG A 139 -13.88 4.90 16.11
C ARG A 139 -12.91 6.05 15.87
N TYR A 140 -11.75 5.76 15.28
CA TYR A 140 -10.64 6.71 15.19
C TYR A 140 -10.50 7.33 13.80
N TYR A 141 -10.96 6.65 12.76
CA TYR A 141 -10.81 7.06 11.38
C TYR A 141 -12.14 7.36 10.69
N SER A 142 -13.28 7.22 11.37
CA SER A 142 -14.59 7.64 10.88
C SER A 142 -14.70 9.17 10.86
N GLY A 143 -14.00 9.80 9.92
CA GLY A 143 -14.10 11.23 9.62
C GLY A 143 -12.88 12.09 9.99
N THR A 144 -11.69 11.51 10.16
CA THR A 144 -10.60 12.24 10.84
C THR A 144 -9.34 12.59 10.03
N GLU A 145 -9.17 12.20 8.76
CA GLU A 145 -8.06 12.78 7.96
C GLU A 145 -8.27 12.59 6.45
N SER A 146 -8.95 13.56 5.83
CA SER A 146 -8.97 13.67 4.37
C SER A 146 -7.64 14.22 3.86
N VAL A 147 -7.37 14.02 2.56
CA VAL A 147 -6.24 14.68 1.86
C VAL A 147 -6.26 16.19 2.13
N GLU A 148 -7.44 16.79 2.22
CA GLU A 148 -7.67 18.20 2.57
C GLU A 148 -7.15 18.57 3.96
N GLY A 149 -7.31 17.69 4.96
CA GLY A 149 -6.83 17.93 6.32
C GLY A 149 -5.30 17.98 6.39
N VAL A 150 -4.61 17.09 5.66
CA VAL A 150 -3.15 17.11 5.57
C VAL A 150 -2.66 18.34 4.81
N ILE A 151 -3.36 18.75 3.75
CA ILE A 151 -3.06 19.99 3.03
C ILE A 151 -3.19 21.21 3.94
N LYS A 152 -4.23 21.28 4.79
CA LYS A 152 -4.37 22.37 5.78
C LYS A 152 -3.25 22.37 6.82
N GLN A 153 -2.85 21.21 7.34
CA GLN A 153 -1.72 21.11 8.27
C GLN A 153 -0.42 21.63 7.64
N ILE A 154 -0.22 21.34 6.35
CA ILE A 154 0.89 21.85 5.57
C ILE A 154 0.80 23.39 5.39
N GLU A 155 -0.39 23.92 5.09
CA GLU A 155 -0.60 25.37 4.96
C GLU A 155 -0.32 26.11 6.27
N GLU A 156 -0.59 25.48 7.41
CA GLU A 156 -0.34 26.03 8.75
C GLU A 156 1.12 25.89 9.21
N ASP A 157 1.93 25.03 8.57
CA ASP A 157 3.34 24.82 8.90
C ASP A 157 4.23 25.93 8.29
N GLU A 158 4.39 27.02 9.04
CA GLU A 158 5.20 28.18 8.59
C GLU A 158 6.67 27.83 8.29
N GLU A 159 7.29 26.90 9.01
CA GLU A 159 8.70 26.56 8.78
C GLU A 159 8.87 25.78 7.48
N LEU A 160 8.02 24.78 7.25
CA LEU A 160 7.98 24.03 6.01
C LEU A 160 7.72 24.94 4.81
N ASN A 161 6.77 25.87 4.96
CA ASN A 161 6.40 26.79 3.89
C ASN A 161 7.52 27.78 3.56
N LYS A 162 8.22 28.31 4.57
CA LYS A 162 9.40 29.18 4.35
C LYS A 162 10.54 28.42 3.67
N ALA A 163 10.83 27.20 4.10
CA ALA A 163 11.87 26.36 3.50
C ALA A 163 11.56 26.01 2.03
N ALA A 164 10.31 25.67 1.74
CA ALA A 164 9.87 25.35 0.39
C ALA A 164 9.85 26.57 -0.54
N GLN A 165 9.47 27.76 -0.04
CA GLN A 165 9.55 29.00 -0.81
C GLN A 165 11.00 29.37 -1.15
N ALA A 166 11.93 29.28 -0.19
CA ALA A 166 13.34 29.57 -0.42
C ALA A 166 13.97 28.68 -1.50
N LEU A 167 13.51 27.43 -1.63
CA LEU A 167 13.95 26.46 -2.64
C LEU A 167 13.24 26.62 -3.99
N SER A 168 12.15 27.37 -4.04
CA SER A 168 11.39 27.65 -5.26
C SER A 168 11.94 28.85 -6.05
N GLU A 169 12.79 29.68 -5.43
CA GLU A 169 13.49 30.79 -6.08
C GLU A 169 14.69 30.27 -6.91
N ASP A 170 14.95 30.89 -8.07
CA ASP A 170 16.05 30.54 -9.01
C ASP A 170 17.45 30.88 -8.43
N GLY A 171 17.80 30.24 -7.31
CA GLY A 171 19.10 30.32 -6.65
C GLY A 171 19.92 29.04 -6.80
N PRO A 172 21.21 29.07 -6.40
CA PRO A 172 22.02 27.85 -6.31
C PRO A 172 21.38 26.86 -5.33
N LEU A 173 21.03 25.68 -5.84
CA LEU A 173 20.38 24.61 -5.09
C LEU A 173 21.36 23.95 -4.13
N ASP A 174 21.06 24.01 -2.84
CA ASP A 174 21.71 23.17 -1.84
C ASP A 174 21.02 21.81 -1.76
N LEU A 175 21.62 20.77 -2.37
CA LEU A 175 21.04 19.43 -2.46
C LEU A 175 20.67 18.84 -1.08
N THR A 176 21.42 19.15 -0.02
CA THR A 176 21.11 18.67 1.33
C THR A 176 19.80 19.25 1.88
N SER A 177 19.54 20.54 1.66
CA SER A 177 18.26 21.16 2.05
C SER A 177 17.07 20.62 1.24
N VAL A 178 17.29 20.28 -0.03
CA VAL A 178 16.29 19.71 -0.93
C VAL A 178 15.86 18.32 -0.48
N GLU A 179 16.82 17.46 -0.16
CA GLU A 179 16.57 16.11 0.36
C GLU A 179 15.83 16.17 1.70
N ALA A 180 16.26 17.04 2.63
CA ALA A 180 15.62 17.19 3.92
C ALA A 180 14.15 17.66 3.80
N LEU A 181 13.85 18.58 2.88
CA LEU A 181 12.49 19.04 2.64
C LEU A 181 11.61 17.96 2.00
N ALA A 182 12.14 17.24 1.01
CA ALA A 182 11.46 16.11 0.38
C ALA A 182 11.17 14.98 1.39
N ASP A 183 12.07 14.80 2.37
CA ASP A 183 11.92 13.89 3.50
C ASP A 183 11.24 14.53 4.72
N SER A 184 10.56 15.65 4.56
CA SER A 184 9.68 16.16 5.61
C SER A 184 8.49 15.21 5.82
N ALA A 185 8.08 15.03 7.08
CA ALA A 185 6.98 14.13 7.43
C ALA A 185 5.65 14.48 6.72
N PRO A 186 5.26 15.77 6.56
CA PRO A 186 4.02 16.13 5.85
C PRO A 186 4.05 15.79 4.35
N VAL A 187 5.17 16.04 3.66
CA VAL A 187 5.31 15.71 2.23
C VAL A 187 5.23 14.21 2.00
N ARG A 188 5.93 13.41 2.82
CA ARG A 188 5.83 11.94 2.77
C ARG A 188 4.41 11.46 3.04
N LYS A 189 3.76 12.00 4.07
CA LYS A 189 2.39 11.63 4.45
C LYS A 189 1.40 11.90 3.31
N LEU A 190 1.45 13.09 2.72
CA LEU A 190 0.60 13.47 1.59
C LEU A 190 0.82 12.54 0.39
N LEU A 191 2.07 12.34 -0.03
CA LEU A 191 2.38 11.49 -1.17
C LEU A 191 1.92 10.04 -0.95
N ASN A 192 2.16 9.48 0.23
CA ASN A 192 1.71 8.13 0.58
C ASN A 192 0.19 8.01 0.57
N MET A 193 -0.54 9.00 1.08
CA MET A 193 -2.02 9.00 1.02
C MET A 193 -2.51 9.00 -0.42
N VAL A 194 -1.96 9.87 -1.26
CA VAL A 194 -2.35 9.97 -2.67
C VAL A 194 -2.07 8.65 -3.39
N LEU A 195 -0.90 8.04 -3.19
CA LEU A 195 -0.55 6.75 -3.79
C LEU A 195 -1.48 5.63 -3.34
N LEU A 196 -1.76 5.52 -2.05
CA LEU A 196 -2.61 4.45 -1.51
C LEU A 196 -4.07 4.63 -1.92
N MET A 197 -4.56 5.87 -1.95
CA MET A 197 -5.91 6.18 -2.45
C MET A 197 -6.02 5.82 -3.93
N ALA A 198 -5.03 6.18 -4.74
CA ALA A 198 -5.00 5.78 -6.15
C ALA A 198 -5.00 4.26 -6.35
N ILE A 199 -4.27 3.51 -5.51
CA ILE A 199 -4.24 2.05 -5.59
C ILE A 199 -5.56 1.45 -5.10
N LYS A 200 -6.12 1.95 -3.99
CA LYS A 200 -7.42 1.52 -3.44
C LYS A 200 -8.55 1.75 -4.42
N ASP A 201 -8.53 2.88 -5.12
CA ASP A 201 -9.54 3.27 -6.11
C ASP A 201 -9.24 2.70 -7.52
N HIS A 202 -8.28 1.77 -7.64
CA HIS A 202 -7.86 1.14 -8.90
C HIS A 202 -7.57 2.13 -10.03
N ALA A 203 -6.92 3.25 -9.71
CA ALA A 203 -6.56 4.27 -10.66
C ALA A 203 -5.56 3.76 -11.71
N SER A 204 -5.69 4.19 -12.96
CA SER A 204 -4.75 3.87 -14.04
C SER A 204 -3.56 4.82 -14.07
N ASP A 205 -3.77 6.10 -13.77
CA ASP A 205 -2.75 7.14 -13.84
C ASP A 205 -2.92 8.17 -12.71
N LEU A 206 -1.81 8.61 -12.12
CA LEU A 206 -1.74 9.80 -11.27
C LEU A 206 -0.98 10.90 -12.00
N HIS A 207 -1.45 12.13 -11.86
CA HIS A 207 -0.88 13.32 -12.47
C HIS A 207 -0.54 14.34 -11.38
N PHE A 208 0.69 14.85 -11.40
CA PHE A 208 1.17 15.93 -10.56
C PHE A 208 1.65 17.06 -11.47
N GLU A 209 0.91 18.17 -11.51
CA GLU A 209 1.07 19.17 -12.56
C GLU A 209 1.26 20.58 -11.99
N PRO A 210 2.45 21.18 -12.18
CA PRO A 210 2.67 22.57 -11.82
C PRO A 210 2.12 23.51 -12.89
N PHE A 211 1.29 24.46 -12.46
CA PHE A 211 0.86 25.61 -13.23
C PHE A 211 1.51 26.88 -12.67
N GLU A 212 1.18 28.04 -13.24
CA GLU A 212 1.72 29.33 -12.82
C GLU A 212 1.45 29.58 -11.32
N ASN A 213 0.19 29.42 -10.90
CA ASN A 213 -0.26 29.81 -9.55
C ASN A 213 -0.73 28.62 -8.68
N GLU A 214 -0.80 27.41 -9.23
CA GLU A 214 -1.36 26.23 -8.54
C GLU A 214 -0.59 24.96 -8.88
N PHE A 215 -0.63 23.98 -7.98
CA PHE A 215 -0.07 22.65 -8.21
C PHE A 215 -1.19 21.61 -8.08
N LYS A 216 -1.57 20.99 -9.20
CA LYS A 216 -2.71 20.08 -9.24
C LYS A 216 -2.27 18.64 -9.07
N ILE A 217 -3.06 17.88 -8.31
CA ILE A 217 -2.98 16.43 -8.23
C ILE A 217 -4.26 15.86 -8.81
N ARG A 218 -4.14 15.02 -9.84
CA ARG A 218 -5.29 14.40 -10.52
C ARG A 218 -5.13 12.90 -10.61
N ILE A 219 -6.22 12.17 -10.46
CA ILE A 219 -6.24 10.71 -10.52
C ILE A 219 -7.18 10.28 -11.65
N ARG A 220 -6.73 9.37 -12.50
CA ARG A 220 -7.59 8.69 -13.47
C ARG A 220 -8.08 7.37 -12.89
N ALA A 221 -9.34 7.27 -12.55
CA ALA A 221 -9.99 6.02 -12.11
C ALA A 221 -11.19 5.74 -13.03
N ASP A 222 -11.36 4.47 -13.44
CA ASP A 222 -12.42 4.04 -14.37
C ASP A 222 -12.52 4.89 -15.66
N GLY A 223 -11.38 5.36 -16.16
CA GLY A 223 -11.27 6.19 -17.36
C GLY A 223 -11.62 7.68 -17.15
N VAL A 224 -12.17 8.05 -15.99
CA VAL A 224 -12.53 9.42 -15.62
C VAL A 224 -11.39 10.08 -14.85
N LEU A 225 -11.15 11.36 -15.11
CA LEU A 225 -10.14 12.15 -14.41
C LEU A 225 -10.79 12.92 -13.25
N TYR A 226 -10.29 12.72 -12.04
CA TYR A 226 -10.72 13.41 -10.82
C TYR A 226 -9.61 14.35 -10.35
N GLU A 227 -9.97 15.57 -9.98
CA GLU A 227 -9.05 16.54 -9.37
C GLU A 227 -9.17 16.46 -7.85
N MET A 228 -8.03 16.31 -7.18
CA MET A 228 -7.94 16.39 -5.72
C MET A 228 -7.80 17.84 -5.28
N VAL A 229 -8.03 18.11 -4.00
CA VAL A 229 -7.70 19.43 -3.44
C VAL A 229 -6.21 19.69 -3.64
N PRO A 230 -5.85 20.81 -4.29
CA PRO A 230 -4.47 21.09 -4.63
C PRO A 230 -3.67 21.48 -3.38
N PRO A 231 -2.47 20.91 -3.16
CA PRO A 231 -1.56 21.42 -2.13
C PRO A 231 -0.97 22.78 -2.54
N PRO A 232 -0.34 23.51 -1.59
CA PRO A 232 0.28 24.80 -1.87
C PRO A 232 1.33 24.73 -2.97
N ARG A 233 1.36 25.75 -3.83
CA ARG A 233 2.18 25.77 -5.05
C ARG A 233 3.68 25.60 -4.79
N HIS A 234 4.20 26.13 -3.67
CA HIS A 234 5.61 26.02 -3.29
C HIS A 234 6.03 24.59 -2.94
N LEU A 235 5.09 23.69 -2.64
CA LEU A 235 5.40 22.27 -2.38
C LEU A 235 5.63 21.45 -3.65
N ALA A 236 5.31 21.97 -4.83
CA ALA A 236 5.50 21.24 -6.09
C ALA A 236 6.93 20.68 -6.20
N PHE A 237 7.93 21.47 -5.80
CA PHE A 237 9.32 21.07 -5.86
C PHE A 237 9.68 19.96 -4.86
N ALA A 238 9.19 20.04 -3.62
CA ALA A 238 9.42 19.01 -2.60
C ALA A 238 8.76 17.68 -2.99
N ILE A 239 7.54 17.73 -3.51
CA ILE A 239 6.78 16.55 -3.95
C ILE A 239 7.47 15.88 -5.15
N THR A 240 7.82 16.64 -6.19
CA THR A 240 8.51 16.07 -7.36
C THR A 240 9.89 15.52 -7.01
N THR A 241 10.63 16.18 -6.12
CA THR A 241 11.91 15.66 -5.59
C THR A 241 11.72 14.34 -4.86
N ARG A 242 10.74 14.24 -3.96
CA ARG A 242 10.46 13.00 -3.23
C ARG A 242 10.11 11.86 -4.18
N ILE A 243 9.35 12.16 -5.23
CA ILE A 243 9.03 11.20 -6.30
C ILE A 243 10.31 10.74 -7.02
N LYS A 244 11.22 11.66 -7.37
CA LYS A 244 12.50 11.31 -8.00
C LYS A 244 13.34 10.40 -7.12
N VAL A 245 13.43 10.69 -5.83
CA VAL A 245 14.11 9.82 -4.84
C VAL A 245 13.51 8.42 -4.86
N MET A 246 12.18 8.29 -4.76
CA MET A 246 11.49 7.00 -4.76
C MET A 246 11.70 6.21 -6.06
N ALA A 247 11.84 6.91 -7.18
CA ALA A 247 12.04 6.33 -8.51
C ALA A 247 13.52 6.15 -8.90
N ASN A 248 14.47 6.48 -8.00
CA ASN A 248 15.91 6.48 -8.24
C ASN A 248 16.31 7.33 -9.47
N LEU A 249 15.74 8.53 -9.56
CA LEU A 249 16.00 9.53 -10.61
C LEU A 249 16.96 10.62 -10.11
N ASP A 250 17.57 11.33 -11.06
CA ASP A 250 18.49 12.43 -10.75
C ASP A 250 17.70 13.67 -10.30
N ILE A 251 17.89 14.06 -9.04
CA ILE A 251 17.25 15.23 -8.42
C ILE A 251 17.81 16.53 -8.99
N ALA A 252 19.09 16.56 -9.35
CA ALA A 252 19.77 17.75 -9.85
C ALA A 252 19.39 18.06 -11.30
N GLU A 253 19.12 17.04 -12.12
CA GLU A 253 18.67 17.25 -13.50
C GLU A 253 17.16 17.54 -13.55
N ARG A 254 16.80 18.69 -14.14
CA ARG A 254 15.41 19.19 -14.23
C ARG A 254 15.04 19.69 -15.62
N ARG A 255 15.96 19.63 -16.59
CA ARG A 255 15.82 20.18 -17.94
C ARG A 255 15.55 19.10 -18.99
N LEU A 256 15.77 17.83 -18.62
CA LEU A 256 15.55 16.67 -19.48
C LEU A 256 14.44 15.79 -18.90
N PRO A 257 13.60 15.17 -19.75
CA PRO A 257 12.67 14.15 -19.30
C PRO A 257 13.40 12.98 -18.61
N GLN A 258 12.80 12.44 -17.56
CA GLN A 258 13.33 11.30 -16.81
C GLN A 258 12.26 10.23 -16.61
N ASP A 259 12.62 8.97 -16.83
CA ASP A 259 11.73 7.83 -16.65
C ASP A 259 12.28 6.90 -15.58
N GLY A 260 11.42 6.50 -14.66
CA GLY A 260 11.76 5.66 -13.51
C GLY A 260 10.68 4.65 -13.21
N LYS A 261 10.95 3.83 -12.19
CA LYS A 261 9.98 2.87 -11.66
C LYS A 261 10.02 2.93 -10.15
N ILE A 262 8.85 2.94 -9.54
CA ILE A 262 8.70 2.75 -8.10
C ILE A 262 8.06 1.38 -7.93
N ARG A 263 8.70 0.50 -7.16
CA ARG A 263 8.11 -0.78 -6.77
C ARG A 263 7.59 -0.63 -5.37
N LEU A 264 6.29 -0.79 -5.21
CA LEU A 264 5.63 -0.79 -3.92
C LEU A 264 5.07 -2.17 -3.68
N THR A 265 5.00 -2.58 -2.42
CA THR A 265 4.10 -3.65 -2.01
C THR A 265 3.00 -2.97 -1.22
N VAL A 266 1.75 -3.30 -1.56
CA VAL A 266 0.57 -2.64 -1.02
C VAL A 266 -0.46 -3.73 -0.72
N GLY A 267 -0.77 -3.92 0.56
CA GLY A 267 -1.64 -5.00 1.04
C GLY A 267 -1.08 -6.40 0.77
N GLY A 268 0.24 -6.54 0.63
CA GLY A 268 0.90 -7.79 0.20
C GLY A 268 0.88 -8.04 -1.31
N HIS A 269 0.33 -7.12 -2.11
CA HIS A 269 0.35 -7.20 -3.57
C HIS A 269 1.46 -6.29 -4.14
N PRO A 270 2.32 -6.81 -5.04
CA PRO A 270 3.32 -5.97 -5.69
C PRO A 270 2.64 -5.04 -6.70
N VAL A 271 2.82 -3.74 -6.52
CA VAL A 271 2.36 -2.68 -7.41
C VAL A 271 3.58 -2.01 -8.03
N ASP A 272 3.63 -2.01 -9.37
CA ASP A 272 4.67 -1.31 -10.11
C ASP A 272 4.12 0.03 -10.60
N LEU A 273 4.73 1.13 -10.17
CA LEU A 273 4.46 2.44 -10.74
C LEU A 273 5.52 2.75 -11.78
N ARG A 274 5.10 3.12 -12.99
CA ARG A 274 6.01 3.73 -13.98
C ARG A 274 5.91 5.24 -13.85
N VAL A 275 7.03 5.88 -13.59
CA VAL A 275 7.10 7.32 -13.35
C VAL A 275 7.75 7.98 -14.54
N SER A 276 7.13 9.03 -15.06
CA SER A 276 7.72 9.91 -16.06
C SER A 276 7.69 11.34 -15.53
N VAL A 277 8.85 11.97 -15.49
CA VAL A 277 9.04 13.37 -15.07
C VAL A 277 9.39 14.18 -16.31
N LEU A 278 8.64 15.24 -16.57
CA LEU A 278 8.79 16.09 -17.75
C LEU A 278 8.98 17.56 -17.33
N PRO A 279 10.00 18.26 -17.85
CA PRO A 279 10.15 19.69 -17.63
C PRO A 279 9.01 20.45 -18.32
N THR A 280 8.42 21.42 -17.61
CA THR A 280 7.40 22.35 -18.09
C THR A 280 7.81 23.79 -17.79
N MET A 281 7.01 24.76 -18.27
CA MET A 281 7.25 26.19 -18.02
C MET A 281 7.28 26.57 -16.53
N PHE A 282 6.57 25.82 -15.68
CA PHE A 282 6.37 26.16 -14.28
C PHE A 282 7.00 25.15 -13.31
N GLY A 283 7.81 24.22 -13.81
CA GLY A 283 8.44 23.20 -12.99
C GLY A 283 8.45 21.85 -13.68
N GLU A 284 8.35 20.78 -12.92
CA GLU A 284 8.36 19.42 -13.46
C GLU A 284 6.99 18.78 -13.27
N SER A 285 6.38 18.35 -14.38
CA SER A 285 5.16 17.56 -14.37
C SER A 285 5.52 16.09 -14.20
N VAL A 286 4.81 15.39 -13.31
CA VAL A 286 5.02 13.96 -13.06
C VAL A 286 3.74 13.21 -13.43
N VAL A 287 3.90 12.17 -14.24
CA VAL A 287 2.85 11.19 -14.50
C VAL A 287 3.29 9.85 -13.95
N MET A 288 2.44 9.22 -13.15
CA MET A 288 2.65 7.85 -12.67
C MET A 288 1.58 6.94 -13.23
N ARG A 289 1.98 5.91 -13.97
CA ARG A 289 1.07 4.84 -14.38
C ARG A 289 1.10 3.73 -13.35
N VAL A 290 -0.05 3.41 -12.78
CA VAL A 290 -0.21 2.30 -11.84
C VAL A 290 -0.35 1.01 -12.63
N LEU A 291 0.58 0.08 -12.44
CA LEU A 291 0.50 -1.27 -12.97
C LEU A 291 0.28 -2.21 -11.80
N ASP A 292 -0.99 -2.51 -11.55
CA ASP A 292 -1.34 -3.55 -10.61
C ASP A 292 -1.07 -4.91 -11.27
N ARG A 293 -0.06 -5.64 -10.75
CA ARG A 293 0.26 -6.98 -11.22
C ARG A 293 -0.73 -8.03 -10.71
N SER A 294 -1.53 -7.71 -9.70
CA SER A 294 -2.55 -8.61 -9.13
C SER A 294 -3.82 -8.67 -9.98
N VAL A 295 -4.14 -7.60 -10.71
CA VAL A 295 -5.28 -7.55 -11.65
C VAL A 295 -5.03 -8.37 -12.91
N VAL A 296 -3.78 -8.74 -13.19
CA VAL A 296 -3.50 -9.70 -14.26
C VAL A 296 -3.58 -11.12 -13.70
N SER A 297 -4.80 -11.57 -13.43
CA SER A 297 -5.13 -12.98 -13.59
C SER A 297 -4.81 -13.35 -15.05
N LEU A 298 -3.57 -13.77 -15.32
CA LEU A 298 -3.10 -14.34 -16.58
C LEU A 298 -3.75 -15.71 -16.81
N ASP A 299 -5.07 -15.78 -16.68
CA ASP A 299 -5.85 -16.92 -17.14
C ASP A 299 -6.27 -16.61 -18.58
N LEU A 300 -5.83 -17.45 -19.51
CA LEU A 300 -6.25 -17.43 -20.89
C LEU A 300 -7.78 -17.46 -21.06
N ASN A 301 -8.53 -17.96 -20.07
CA ASN A 301 -10.00 -17.89 -20.04
C ASN A 301 -10.53 -16.43 -20.01
N ASN A 302 -9.77 -15.49 -19.46
CA ASN A 302 -10.17 -14.09 -19.27
C ASN A 302 -9.70 -13.15 -20.41
N VAL A 303 -8.93 -13.67 -21.38
CA VAL A 303 -8.35 -12.88 -22.49
C VAL A 303 -9.36 -12.68 -23.64
N GLY A 304 -10.58 -13.20 -23.51
CA GLY A 304 -11.66 -13.04 -24.48
C GLY A 304 -11.56 -13.96 -25.70
N MET A 305 -10.72 -15.00 -25.63
CA MET A 305 -10.71 -16.07 -26.64
C MET A 305 -12.00 -16.89 -26.55
N ASP A 306 -12.61 -17.22 -27.69
CA ASP A 306 -13.72 -18.17 -27.69
C ASP A 306 -13.23 -19.58 -27.29
N PRO A 307 -14.11 -20.45 -26.77
CA PRO A 307 -13.70 -21.75 -26.25
C PRO A 307 -12.95 -22.64 -27.25
N THR A 308 -13.25 -22.52 -28.54
CA THR A 308 -12.63 -23.31 -29.61
C THR A 308 -11.19 -22.83 -29.85
N THR A 309 -11.01 -21.52 -29.99
CA THR A 309 -9.68 -20.91 -30.16
C THR A 309 -8.81 -21.17 -28.95
N LEU A 310 -9.36 -21.04 -27.74
CA LEU A 310 -8.64 -21.30 -26.50
C LEU A 310 -8.15 -22.74 -26.40
N ALA A 311 -8.98 -23.72 -26.77
CA ALA A 311 -8.60 -25.13 -26.76
C ALA A 311 -7.46 -25.42 -27.73
N GLN A 312 -7.53 -24.88 -28.95
CA GLN A 312 -6.47 -25.00 -29.96
C GLN A 312 -5.18 -24.31 -29.50
N PHE A 313 -5.28 -23.11 -28.94
CA PHE A 313 -4.14 -22.36 -28.41
C PHE A 313 -3.45 -23.13 -27.29
N ARG A 314 -4.21 -23.69 -26.33
CA ARG A 314 -3.68 -24.54 -25.25
C ARG A 314 -3.00 -25.81 -25.75
N GLU A 315 -3.50 -26.42 -26.83
CA GLU A 315 -2.85 -27.59 -27.44
C GLU A 315 -1.50 -27.21 -28.04
N VAL A 316 -1.45 -26.11 -28.81
CA VAL A 316 -0.24 -25.66 -29.51
C VAL A 316 0.87 -25.27 -28.54
N ILE A 317 0.57 -24.51 -27.48
CA ILE A 317 1.58 -24.07 -26.50
C ILE A 317 2.14 -25.23 -25.65
N ARG A 318 1.45 -26.38 -25.60
CA ARG A 318 1.90 -27.57 -24.86
C ARG A 318 2.74 -28.53 -25.70
N ARG A 319 2.95 -28.24 -26.99
CA ARG A 319 3.79 -29.08 -27.85
C ARG A 319 5.26 -28.97 -27.41
N PRO A 320 6.04 -30.06 -27.49
CA PRO A 320 7.42 -30.10 -26.99
C PRO A 320 8.37 -29.15 -27.74
N ASN A 321 8.05 -28.78 -28.98
CA ASN A 321 8.86 -27.89 -29.81
C ASN A 321 8.01 -27.24 -30.91
N GLY A 322 8.26 -25.96 -31.19
CA GLY A 322 7.56 -25.17 -32.19
C GLY A 322 7.71 -23.66 -31.95
N ILE A 323 7.28 -22.85 -32.91
CA ILE A 323 7.25 -21.39 -32.79
C ILE A 323 5.79 -20.95 -32.71
N VAL A 324 5.45 -20.14 -31.70
CA VAL A 324 4.16 -19.48 -31.55
C VAL A 324 4.38 -17.98 -31.66
N LEU A 325 3.62 -17.31 -32.53
CA LEU A 325 3.73 -15.87 -32.77
C LEU A 325 2.41 -15.19 -32.40
N VAL A 326 2.46 -14.36 -31.35
CA VAL A 326 1.36 -13.46 -30.97
C VAL A 326 1.63 -12.09 -31.59
N THR A 327 0.85 -11.73 -32.61
CA THR A 327 1.07 -10.52 -33.41
C THR A 327 -0.11 -9.55 -33.31
N GLY A 328 0.14 -8.28 -33.64
CA GLY A 328 -0.82 -7.19 -33.53
C GLY A 328 -0.15 -5.82 -33.31
N PRO A 329 -0.87 -4.71 -33.49
CA PRO A 329 -0.34 -3.35 -33.31
C PRO A 329 -0.05 -3.02 -31.83
N THR A 330 0.62 -1.91 -31.54
CA THR A 330 0.88 -1.47 -30.16
C THR A 330 -0.43 -1.34 -29.38
N GLY A 331 -0.47 -1.88 -28.15
CA GLY A 331 -1.68 -1.88 -27.31
C GLY A 331 -2.66 -3.03 -27.55
N SER A 332 -2.40 -3.94 -28.50
CA SER A 332 -3.31 -5.05 -28.82
C SER A 332 -3.29 -6.25 -27.85
N GLY A 333 -2.71 -6.09 -26.66
CA GLY A 333 -2.66 -7.17 -25.66
C GLY A 333 -1.64 -8.29 -25.89
N LYS A 334 -0.70 -8.20 -26.85
CA LYS A 334 0.29 -9.27 -27.14
C LYS A 334 1.16 -9.71 -25.97
N THR A 335 1.45 -8.80 -25.04
CA THR A 335 2.26 -9.10 -23.84
C THR A 335 1.40 -9.68 -22.71
N THR A 336 0.09 -9.43 -22.78
CA THR A 336 -0.90 -9.94 -21.84
C THR A 336 -1.31 -11.37 -22.20
N THR A 337 -1.43 -11.67 -23.51
CA THR A 337 -1.68 -13.00 -24.07
C THR A 337 -0.42 -13.86 -24.08
#